data_AF-A0A2V9MW49-F1
#
_entry.id   AF-A0A2V9MW49-F1
#
_cell.length_a   1.000
_cell.length_b   1.000
_cell.length_c   1.000
_cell.angle_alpha   90.00
_cell.angle_beta   90.00
_cell.angle_gamma   90.00
#
_symmetry.space_group_name_H-M   'P 1'
#
loop_
_entity.id
_entity.type
_entity.pdbx_description
1 polymer ?
#
loop_
_entity_poly.entity_id
_entity_poly.type
_entity_poly.pdbx_seq_one_letter_code
_entity_poly.pdbx_strand_id
1 'polypeptide(L)'
;LTYSEEAPAVLPLLDGSIRRAIDDSVSWWQRWISRCSYDGPYQDAVRRSALALKLLTYAPSGAIVAAPTTSLPEIIGDTLNWDYRYCWLRDASLTIRALLECGYAEESESFMTWLLHATRMTQPELRVLYTVFGDIPPRERELGNLNGYCGSRPVRIGNAAHEQFQLDIYGEVIGAAAEFAEHGNR
;
A
#
# COMPACT_ATOMS: atom_id res chain seq x y z
N LEU A 1 15.61 -2.77 -10.90
CA LEU A 1 15.94 -4.21 -10.88
C LEU A 1 15.27 -4.82 -9.66
N THR A 2 14.06 -5.36 -9.84
CA THR A 2 13.37 -6.11 -8.80
C THR A 2 13.98 -7.51 -8.82
N TYR A 3 14.75 -7.85 -7.79
CA TYR A 3 15.27 -9.21 -7.63
C TYR A 3 14.09 -10.10 -7.21
N SER A 4 13.70 -11.00 -8.10
CA SER A 4 12.80 -12.12 -7.80
C SER A 4 13.64 -13.40 -7.90
N GLU A 5 13.58 -14.27 -6.90
CA GLU A 5 14.20 -15.60 -6.99
C GLU A 5 13.51 -16.50 -8.04
N GLU A 6 12.30 -16.12 -8.46
CA GLU A 6 11.45 -16.91 -9.36
C GLU A 6 11.56 -16.51 -10.84
N ALA A 7 12.34 -15.48 -11.17
CA ALA A 7 12.49 -15.01 -12.55
C ALA A 7 13.95 -14.69 -12.89
N PRO A 8 14.45 -15.09 -14.09
CA PRO A 8 15.80 -14.74 -14.51
C PRO A 8 15.96 -13.21 -14.52
N ALA A 9 17.13 -12.73 -14.06
CA ALA A 9 17.47 -11.33 -14.13
C ALA A 9 17.44 -10.87 -15.60
N VAL A 10 16.39 -10.17 -16.00
CA VAL A 10 16.29 -9.56 -17.32
C VAL A 10 17.17 -8.32 -17.31
N LEU A 11 18.36 -8.44 -17.89
CA LEU A 11 19.20 -7.28 -18.17
C LEU A 11 18.56 -6.53 -19.35
N PRO A 12 18.05 -5.31 -19.16
CA PRO A 12 17.50 -4.54 -20.26
C PRO A 12 18.62 -4.28 -21.27
N LEU A 13 18.34 -4.50 -22.55
CA LEU A 13 19.24 -4.09 -23.62
C LEU A 13 19.38 -2.56 -23.55
N LEU A 14 20.60 -2.05 -23.68
CA LEU A 14 20.91 -0.61 -23.72
C LEU A 14 20.50 0.02 -25.06
N ASP A 15 19.34 -0.38 -25.58
CA ASP A 15 18.76 0.12 -26.84
C ASP A 15 17.60 1.08 -26.55
N GLY A 16 16.79 1.38 -27.57
CA GLY A 16 15.60 2.22 -27.42
C GLY A 16 14.52 1.67 -26.48
N SER A 17 14.64 0.43 -25.97
CA SER A 17 13.67 -0.17 -25.06
C SER A 17 13.59 0.56 -23.71
N ILE A 18 14.71 1.03 -23.18
CA ILE A 18 14.74 1.80 -21.92
C ILE A 18 13.93 3.08 -22.07
N ARG A 19 14.12 3.79 -23.20
CA ARG A 19 13.38 5.02 -23.46
C ARG A 19 11.89 4.76 -23.60
N ARG A 20 11.51 3.72 -24.35
CA ARG A 20 10.10 3.30 -24.46
C ARG A 20 9.50 2.97 -23.09
N ALA A 21 10.20 2.21 -22.24
CA ALA A 21 9.71 1.89 -20.90
C ALA A 21 9.48 3.12 -20.01
N ILE A 22 10.36 4.13 -20.11
CA ILE A 22 10.18 5.42 -19.43
C ILE A 22 8.97 6.16 -19.99
N ASP A 23 8.86 6.28 -21.32
CA ASP A 23 7.78 7.01 -21.99
C ASP A 23 6.42 6.35 -21.71
N ASP A 24 6.35 5.01 -21.69
CA ASP A 24 5.17 4.24 -21.35
C ASP A 24 4.77 4.45 -19.88
N SER A 25 5.75 4.45 -18.97
CA SER A 25 5.51 4.70 -17.53
C SER A 25 4.98 6.12 -17.30
N VAL A 26 5.60 7.12 -17.92
CA VAL A 26 5.16 8.53 -17.83
C VAL A 26 3.75 8.68 -18.39
N SER A 27 3.50 8.10 -19.57
CA SER A 27 2.19 8.19 -20.23
C SER A 27 1.10 7.50 -19.42
N TRP A 28 1.41 6.36 -18.78
CA TRP A 28 0.48 5.67 -17.89
C TRP A 28 0.11 6.53 -16.69
N TRP A 29 1.10 7.11 -15.99
CA TRP A 29 0.84 7.98 -14.83
C TRP A 29 0.09 9.26 -15.21
N GLN A 30 0.40 9.87 -16.36
CA GLN A 30 -0.32 11.04 -16.88
C GLN A 30 -1.78 10.72 -17.20
N ARG A 31 -2.06 9.58 -17.85
CA ARG A 31 -3.43 9.12 -18.09
C ARG A 31 -4.16 8.76 -16.81
N TRP A 32 -3.46 8.13 -15.85
CA TRP A 32 -4.06 7.78 -14.58
C TRP A 32 -4.48 9.04 -13.81
N ILE A 33 -3.58 10.03 -13.68
CA ILE A 33 -3.89 11.25 -12.93
C ILE A 33 -4.91 12.16 -13.63
N SER A 34 -5.03 12.09 -14.96
CA SER A 34 -6.03 12.88 -15.69
C SER A 34 -7.47 12.46 -15.42
N ARG A 35 -7.69 11.29 -14.78
CA ARG A 35 -9.02 10.82 -14.37
C ARG A 35 -9.50 11.43 -13.04
N CYS A 36 -8.61 12.09 -12.28
CA CYS A 36 -8.98 12.71 -11.01
C CYS A 36 -10.10 13.73 -11.22
N SER A 37 -11.24 13.51 -10.59
CA SER A 37 -12.46 14.33 -10.72
C SER A 37 -12.44 15.60 -9.87
N TYR A 38 -11.47 15.76 -8.97
CA TYR A 38 -11.40 16.91 -8.06
C TYR A 38 -11.09 18.22 -8.80
N ASP A 39 -11.98 19.20 -8.66
CA ASP A 39 -11.94 20.53 -9.28
C ASP A 39 -11.87 21.70 -8.27
N GLY A 40 -11.70 21.38 -6.99
CA GLY A 40 -11.58 22.38 -5.91
C GLY A 40 -10.23 23.13 -5.89
N PRO A 41 -10.07 24.07 -4.94
CA PRO A 41 -8.93 25.00 -4.90
C PRO A 41 -7.56 24.33 -4.64
N TYR A 42 -7.54 23.08 -4.15
CA TYR A 42 -6.30 22.36 -3.81
C TYR A 42 -5.91 21.30 -4.85
N GLN A 43 -6.27 21.49 -6.11
CA GLN A 43 -6.14 20.46 -7.16
C GLN A 43 -4.73 19.86 -7.26
N ASP A 44 -3.69 20.68 -7.22
CA ASP A 44 -2.30 20.19 -7.30
C ASP A 44 -1.93 19.31 -6.11
N ALA A 45 -2.32 19.72 -4.90
CA ALA A 45 -2.07 18.95 -3.68
C ALA A 45 -2.83 17.62 -3.71
N VAL A 46 -4.12 17.64 -4.06
CA VAL A 46 -4.95 16.43 -4.19
C VAL A 46 -4.35 15.48 -5.22
N ARG A 47 -3.95 15.98 -6.39
CA ARG A 47 -3.31 15.16 -7.42
C ARG A 47 -1.99 14.54 -6.95
N ARG A 48 -1.16 15.28 -6.21
CA ARG A 48 0.11 14.71 -5.70
C ARG A 48 -0.15 13.65 -4.63
N SER A 49 -1.12 13.88 -3.75
CA SER A 49 -1.54 12.90 -2.75
C SER A 49 -2.13 11.64 -3.39
N ALA A 50 -3.00 11.77 -4.41
CA ALA A 50 -3.55 10.64 -5.13
C ALA A 50 -2.44 9.77 -5.78
N LEU A 51 -1.43 10.41 -6.37
CA LEU A 51 -0.26 9.70 -6.90
C LEU A 51 0.53 8.98 -5.81
N ALA A 52 0.74 9.63 -4.65
CA ALA A 52 1.42 9.01 -3.52
C ALA A 52 0.66 7.80 -2.99
N LEU A 53 -0.66 7.92 -2.80
CA LEU A 53 -1.54 6.83 -2.39
C LEU A 53 -1.54 5.68 -3.40
N LYS A 54 -1.61 5.97 -4.70
CA LYS A 54 -1.54 4.95 -5.75
C LYS A 54 -0.20 4.21 -5.79
N LEU A 55 0.89 4.88 -5.45
CA LEU A 55 2.22 4.24 -5.32
C LEU A 55 2.28 3.23 -4.16
N LEU A 56 1.36 3.30 -3.19
CA LEU A 56 1.24 2.33 -2.09
C LEU A 56 0.50 1.05 -2.50
N THR A 57 -0.13 1.02 -3.68
CA THR A 57 -0.86 -0.15 -4.18
C THR A 57 0.09 -1.18 -4.78
N TYR A 58 0.06 -2.41 -4.26
CA TYR A 58 0.72 -3.56 -4.85
C TYR A 58 -0.07 -4.04 -6.06
N ALA A 59 0.38 -3.61 -7.25
CA ALA A 59 -0.34 -3.83 -8.51
C ALA A 59 -0.80 -5.29 -8.78
N PRO A 60 -0.05 -6.35 -8.43
CA PRO A 60 -0.51 -7.72 -8.68
C PRO A 60 -1.75 -8.15 -7.90
N SER A 61 -1.98 -7.61 -6.69
CA SER A 61 -3.09 -8.04 -5.84
C SER A 61 -4.12 -6.95 -5.55
N GLY A 62 -3.74 -5.67 -5.59
CA GLY A 62 -4.59 -4.56 -5.16
C GLY A 62 -4.43 -4.20 -3.67
N ALA A 63 -3.60 -4.93 -2.92
CA ALA A 63 -3.29 -4.59 -1.53
C ALA A 63 -2.63 -3.19 -1.43
N ILE A 64 -2.93 -2.43 -0.37
CA ILE A 64 -2.40 -1.09 -0.16
C ILE A 64 -1.54 -1.11 1.11
N VAL A 65 -0.24 -0.91 0.98
CA VAL A 65 0.66 -0.89 2.15
C VAL A 65 0.59 0.45 2.87
N ALA A 66 0.82 0.45 4.18
CA ALA A 66 0.89 1.70 4.95
C ALA A 66 2.08 2.57 4.50
N ALA A 67 3.24 1.97 4.22
CA ALA A 67 4.35 2.62 3.53
C ALA A 67 5.28 1.58 2.87
N PRO A 68 5.98 1.90 1.77
CA PRO A 68 6.90 0.97 1.10
C PRO A 68 8.27 0.94 1.80
N THR A 69 8.31 1.12 3.12
CA THR A 69 9.54 1.25 3.90
C THR A 69 9.48 0.42 5.18
N THR A 70 10.65 0.06 5.66
CA THR A 70 10.84 -0.58 6.95
C THR A 70 11.90 0.18 7.73
N SER A 71 11.68 0.34 9.03
CA SER A 71 12.64 0.97 9.94
C SER A 71 13.01 2.42 9.63
N LEU A 72 12.17 3.13 8.87
CA LEU A 72 12.30 4.57 8.74
C LEU A 72 11.74 5.19 10.04
N PRO A 73 12.51 6.03 10.74
CA PRO A 73 12.08 6.56 12.02
C PRO A 73 10.94 7.55 11.88
N GLU A 74 9.90 7.40 12.71
CA GLU A 74 8.92 8.48 12.93
C GLU A 74 9.60 9.72 13.53
N ILE A 75 10.58 9.50 14.41
CA ILE A 75 11.43 10.52 15.01
C ILE A 75 12.89 10.06 14.94
N ILE A 76 13.74 10.86 14.28
CA ILE A 76 15.16 10.52 14.11
C ILE A 76 15.83 10.31 15.48
N GLY A 77 16.52 9.18 15.62
CA GLY A 77 17.22 8.79 16.85
C GLY A 77 16.35 8.07 17.88
N ASP A 78 15.03 8.01 17.67
CA ASP A 78 14.11 7.25 18.53
C ASP A 78 13.97 5.80 18.05
N THR A 79 13.13 5.06 18.76
CA THR A 79 12.86 3.63 18.64
C THR A 79 11.61 3.33 17.81
N LEU A 80 10.86 4.35 17.37
CA LEU A 80 9.64 4.21 16.55
C LEU A 80 10.00 3.99 15.07
N ASN A 81 10.55 2.81 14.78
CA ASN A 81 11.13 2.42 13.50
C ASN A 81 10.47 1.13 12.99
N TRP A 82 9.16 1.13 12.79
CA TRP A 82 8.39 -0.08 12.45
C TRP A 82 8.53 -0.48 10.98
N ASP A 83 8.12 -1.71 10.67
CA ASP A 83 7.95 -2.16 9.29
C ASP A 83 6.53 -1.85 8.82
N TYR A 84 6.41 -0.93 7.86
CA TYR A 84 5.13 -0.43 7.33
C TYR A 84 4.75 -1.06 5.98
N ARG A 85 5.52 -2.05 5.49
CA ARG A 85 5.30 -2.70 4.18
C ARG A 85 4.10 -3.65 4.13
N TYR A 86 3.18 -3.53 5.07
CA TYR A 86 2.01 -4.38 5.21
C TYR A 86 0.73 -3.59 4.96
N CYS A 87 -0.32 -4.30 4.55
CA CYS A 87 -1.63 -3.72 4.37
C CYS A 87 -2.34 -3.66 5.71
N TRP A 88 -2.32 -2.49 6.35
CA TRP A 88 -3.13 -2.19 7.53
C TRP A 88 -4.56 -1.90 7.08
N LEU A 89 -5.54 -2.60 7.63
CA LEU A 89 -6.91 -2.48 7.12
C LEU A 89 -7.48 -1.07 7.27
N ARG A 90 -7.16 -0.37 8.37
CA ARG A 90 -7.51 1.04 8.55
C ARG A 90 -6.95 1.92 7.46
N ASP A 91 -5.63 1.90 7.29
CA ASP A 91 -4.90 2.78 6.38
C ASP A 91 -5.33 2.54 4.93
N ALA A 92 -5.52 1.27 4.56
CA ALA A 92 -6.02 0.89 3.24
C ALA A 92 -7.47 1.34 3.01
N SER A 93 -8.36 1.16 4.01
CA SER A 93 -9.72 1.69 3.95
C SER A 93 -9.72 3.20 3.75
N LEU A 94 -8.99 3.98 4.56
CA LEU A 94 -8.89 5.44 4.41
C LEU A 94 -8.35 5.85 3.04
N THR A 95 -7.36 5.11 2.52
CA THR A 95 -6.80 5.34 1.18
C THR A 95 -7.85 5.14 0.09
N ILE A 96 -8.64 4.06 0.16
CA ILE A 96 -9.69 3.77 -0.82
C ILE A 96 -10.78 4.83 -0.79
N ARG A 97 -11.22 5.27 0.39
CA ARG A 97 -12.21 6.34 0.53
C ARG A 97 -11.73 7.62 -0.18
N ALA A 98 -10.49 8.04 0.08
CA ALA A 98 -9.89 9.19 -0.58
C ALA A 98 -9.76 9.04 -2.12
N LEU A 99 -9.43 7.84 -2.60
CA LEU A 99 -9.35 7.54 -4.03
C LEU A 99 -10.74 7.52 -4.70
N LEU A 100 -11.76 6.96 -4.03
CA LEU A 100 -13.15 6.98 -4.48
C LEU A 100 -13.68 8.41 -4.62
N GLU A 101 -13.44 9.27 -3.63
CA GLU A 101 -13.80 10.70 -3.70
C GLU A 101 -13.12 11.42 -4.87
N CYS A 102 -11.95 10.95 -5.30
CA CYS A 102 -11.22 11.46 -6.47
C CYS A 102 -11.62 10.81 -7.80
N GLY A 103 -12.63 9.91 -7.82
CA GLY A 103 -13.14 9.27 -9.02
C GLY A 103 -12.44 7.96 -9.42
N TYR A 104 -11.65 7.35 -8.54
CA TYR A 104 -10.86 6.15 -8.84
C TYR A 104 -11.55 4.84 -8.41
N ALA A 105 -12.70 4.53 -9.00
CA ALA A 105 -13.50 3.33 -8.66
C ALA A 105 -12.74 1.99 -8.85
N GLU A 106 -11.94 1.85 -9.91
CA GLU A 106 -11.15 0.64 -10.21
C GLU A 106 -10.17 0.27 -9.08
N GLU A 107 -9.67 1.26 -8.35
CA GLU A 107 -8.75 1.04 -7.23
C GLU A 107 -9.49 0.40 -6.04
N SER A 108 -10.74 0.83 -5.82
CA SER A 108 -11.60 0.24 -4.79
C SER A 108 -11.99 -1.19 -5.14
N GLU A 109 -12.32 -1.49 -6.41
CA GLU A 109 -12.62 -2.86 -6.85
C GLU A 109 -11.45 -3.82 -6.59
N SER A 110 -10.24 -3.39 -6.95
CA SER A 110 -9.01 -4.16 -6.75
C SER A 110 -8.77 -4.42 -5.26
N PHE A 111 -8.90 -3.40 -4.41
CA PHE A 111 -8.74 -3.55 -2.97
C PHE A 111 -9.82 -4.45 -2.35
N MET A 112 -11.09 -4.29 -2.72
CA MET A 112 -12.18 -5.12 -2.18
C MET A 112 -12.00 -6.59 -2.56
N THR A 113 -11.56 -6.86 -3.78
CA THR A 113 -11.23 -8.22 -4.22
C THR A 113 -10.12 -8.82 -3.35
N TRP A 114 -9.06 -8.06 -3.09
CA TRP A 114 -7.99 -8.48 -2.20
C TRP A 114 -8.46 -8.67 -0.75
N LEU A 115 -9.27 -7.76 -0.22
CA LEU A 115 -9.77 -7.81 1.15
C LEU A 115 -10.60 -9.07 1.39
N LEU A 116 -11.50 -9.42 0.45
CA LEU A 116 -12.28 -10.66 0.53
C LEU A 116 -11.38 -11.90 0.45
N HIS A 117 -10.33 -11.87 -0.37
CA HIS A 117 -9.35 -12.95 -0.43
C HIS A 117 -8.60 -13.11 0.90
N ALA A 118 -8.01 -12.04 1.42
CA ALA A 118 -7.20 -12.06 2.64
C ALA A 118 -8.02 -12.47 3.88
N THR A 119 -9.23 -11.90 4.04
CA THR A 119 -10.09 -12.20 5.20
C THR A 119 -10.65 -13.62 5.18
N ARG A 120 -10.85 -14.21 3.99
CA ARG A 120 -11.21 -15.64 3.87
C ARG A 120 -10.14 -16.57 4.42
N MET A 121 -8.87 -16.17 4.39
CA MET A 121 -7.75 -16.97 4.90
C MET A 121 -7.62 -16.92 6.42
N THR A 122 -8.16 -15.89 7.08
CA THR A 122 -8.06 -15.72 8.54
C THR A 122 -9.39 -15.84 9.28
N GLN A 123 -10.49 -16.09 8.57
CA GLN A 123 -11.81 -16.29 9.16
C GLN A 123 -11.78 -17.33 10.32
N PRO A 124 -12.54 -17.11 11.41
CA PRO A 124 -13.51 -16.02 11.62
C PRO A 124 -12.87 -14.71 12.12
N GLU A 125 -11.55 -14.67 12.32
CA GLU A 125 -10.87 -13.51 12.90
C GLU A 125 -10.39 -12.53 11.81
N LEU A 126 -10.79 -11.28 11.96
CA LEU A 126 -10.24 -10.18 11.18
C LEU A 126 -8.89 -9.77 11.78
N ARG A 127 -7.83 -9.77 10.97
CA ARG A 127 -6.51 -9.30 11.42
C ARG A 127 -6.39 -7.80 11.20
N VAL A 128 -5.57 -7.17 12.02
CA VAL A 128 -5.27 -5.74 11.93
C VAL A 128 -4.51 -5.39 10.65
N LEU A 129 -3.56 -6.24 10.26
CA LEU A 129 -2.79 -6.09 9.04
C LEU A 129 -2.46 -7.44 8.39
N TYR A 130 -2.20 -7.39 7.09
CA TYR A 130 -1.87 -8.53 6.23
C TYR A 130 -0.65 -8.25 5.36
N THR A 131 0.02 -9.29 4.87
CA THR A 131 0.96 -9.14 3.75
C THR A 131 0.20 -8.74 2.48
N VAL A 132 0.91 -8.26 1.46
CA VAL A 132 0.29 -7.95 0.15
C VAL A 132 -0.34 -9.17 -0.54
N PHE A 133 -0.04 -10.38 -0.05
CA PHE A 133 -0.61 -11.65 -0.51
C PHE A 133 -1.81 -12.12 0.33
N GLY A 134 -2.14 -11.42 1.41
CA GLY A 134 -3.24 -11.79 2.32
C GLY A 134 -2.83 -12.74 3.46
N ASP A 135 -1.54 -12.97 3.65
CA ASP A 135 -1.02 -13.79 4.77
C ASP A 135 -0.84 -12.98 6.05
N ILE A 136 -0.59 -13.68 7.15
CA ILE A 136 -0.17 -13.05 8.41
C ILE A 136 1.28 -12.54 8.26
N PRO A 137 1.55 -11.27 8.60
CA PRO A 137 2.91 -10.73 8.62
C PRO A 137 3.86 -11.59 9.49
N PRO A 138 5.14 -11.69 9.12
CA PRO A 138 6.11 -12.36 9.96
C PRO A 138 6.25 -11.66 11.32
N ARG A 139 6.57 -12.43 12.35
CA ARG A 139 6.91 -11.89 13.66
C ARG A 139 8.00 -10.85 13.56
N GLU A 140 7.84 -9.80 14.36
CA GLU A 140 8.81 -8.73 14.43
C GLU A 140 10.17 -9.26 14.93
N ARG A 141 11.24 -8.80 14.29
CA ARG A 141 12.61 -9.08 14.71
C ARG A 141 13.52 -7.91 14.42
N GLU A 142 14.49 -7.71 15.28
CA GLU A 142 15.51 -6.66 15.13
C GLU A 142 16.72 -7.16 14.33
N LEU A 143 17.29 -6.26 13.53
CA LEU A 143 18.50 -6.47 12.74
C LEU A 143 19.66 -5.72 13.40
N GLY A 144 20.23 -6.30 14.46
CA GLY A 144 21.24 -5.64 15.30
C GLY A 144 22.55 -5.25 14.59
N ASN A 145 22.81 -5.80 13.40
CA ASN A 145 23.98 -5.50 12.57
C ASN A 145 23.81 -4.27 11.67
N LEU A 146 22.62 -3.67 11.61
CA LEU A 146 22.33 -2.50 10.79
C LEU A 146 22.29 -1.22 11.64
N ASN A 147 22.84 -0.14 11.10
CA ASN A 147 22.89 1.15 11.79
C ASN A 147 21.58 1.94 11.74
N GLY A 148 20.69 1.59 10.80
CA GLY A 148 19.43 2.31 10.57
C GLY A 148 19.61 3.70 9.95
N TYR A 149 18.50 4.31 9.56
CA TYR A 149 18.50 5.62 8.92
C TYR A 149 18.91 6.72 9.92
N CYS A 150 19.89 7.54 9.55
CA CYS A 150 20.46 8.57 10.43
C CYS A 150 20.91 8.03 11.81
N GLY A 151 21.33 6.76 11.89
CA GLY A 151 21.72 6.12 13.15
C GLY A 151 20.55 5.74 14.06
N SER A 152 19.31 5.86 13.59
CA SER A 152 18.10 5.51 14.35
C SER A 152 18.00 3.99 14.50
N ARG A 153 17.90 3.54 15.75
CA ARG A 153 17.89 2.12 16.11
C ARG A 153 16.72 1.83 17.04
N PRO A 154 16.18 0.60 17.00
CA PRO A 154 16.64 -0.53 16.20
C PRO A 154 16.09 -0.50 14.77
N VAL A 155 16.72 -1.29 13.89
CA VAL A 155 16.15 -1.67 12.60
C VAL A 155 15.32 -2.93 12.83
N ARG A 156 14.04 -2.89 12.50
CA ARG A 156 13.09 -4.00 12.67
C ARG A 156 12.48 -4.42 11.34
N ILE A 157 12.22 -5.70 11.16
CA ILE A 157 11.38 -6.21 10.08
C ILE A 157 10.28 -7.11 10.66
N GLY A 158 9.18 -7.26 9.95
CA GLY A 158 7.97 -7.82 10.57
C GLY A 158 7.28 -6.76 11.43
N ASN A 159 6.11 -7.10 11.94
CA ASN A 159 5.35 -6.15 12.75
C ASN A 159 4.53 -6.89 13.80
N ALA A 160 4.74 -6.56 15.07
CA ALA A 160 4.06 -7.21 16.19
C ALA A 160 2.56 -6.85 16.27
N ALA A 161 2.10 -5.83 15.54
CA ALA A 161 0.69 -5.44 15.58
C ALA A 161 -0.28 -6.49 15.02
N HIS A 162 0.20 -7.54 14.34
CA HIS A 162 -0.64 -8.66 13.93
C HIS A 162 -1.23 -9.44 15.12
N GLU A 163 -0.65 -9.30 16.33
CA GLU A 163 -1.14 -9.89 17.58
C GLU A 163 -2.09 -8.95 18.35
N GLN A 164 -2.22 -7.70 17.91
CA GLN A 164 -3.07 -6.71 18.57
C GLN A 164 -4.54 -6.89 18.21
N PHE A 165 -5.41 -6.53 19.15
CA PHE A 165 -6.85 -6.43 18.93
C PHE A 165 -7.25 -4.95 18.84
N GLN A 166 -7.56 -4.49 17.63
CA GLN A 166 -8.00 -3.12 17.35
C GLN A 166 -9.47 -3.16 16.90
N LEU A 167 -10.39 -2.58 17.68
CA LEU A 167 -11.84 -2.69 17.45
C LEU A 167 -12.38 -1.85 16.29
N ASP A 168 -11.66 -0.81 15.95
CA ASP A 168 -12.01 0.16 14.92
C ASP A 168 -11.80 -0.36 13.50
N ILE A 169 -10.96 -1.40 13.29
CA ILE A 169 -10.77 -2.02 11.97
C ILE A 169 -12.09 -2.52 11.36
N TYR A 170 -13.03 -2.97 12.20
CA TYR A 170 -14.34 -3.43 11.73
C TYR A 170 -15.14 -2.27 11.14
N GLY A 171 -15.11 -1.10 11.80
CA GLY A 171 -15.76 0.10 11.31
C GLY A 171 -15.16 0.59 10.00
N GLU A 172 -13.83 0.62 9.90
CA GLU A 172 -13.13 1.05 8.69
C GLU A 172 -13.38 0.12 7.50
N VAL A 173 -13.43 -1.20 7.73
CA VAL A 173 -13.74 -2.17 6.68
C VAL A 173 -15.19 -2.06 6.21
N ILE A 174 -16.15 -1.98 7.15
CA ILE A 174 -17.57 -1.84 6.81
C ILE A 174 -17.82 -0.52 6.09
N GLY A 175 -17.18 0.57 6.55
CA GLY A 175 -17.28 1.89 5.92
C GLY A 175 -16.78 1.87 4.48
N ALA A 176 -15.59 1.32 4.24
CA ALA A 176 -15.07 1.18 2.89
C ALA A 176 -15.98 0.33 1.99
N ALA A 177 -16.52 -0.79 2.51
CA ALA A 177 -17.43 -1.65 1.76
C ALA A 177 -18.77 -0.97 1.43
N ALA A 178 -19.29 -0.15 2.35
CA ALA A 178 -20.50 0.62 2.14
C ALA A 178 -20.29 1.69 1.05
N GLU A 179 -19.21 2.47 1.14
CA GLU A 179 -18.88 3.47 0.12
C GLU A 179 -18.68 2.83 -1.26
N PHE A 180 -18.01 1.68 -1.33
CA PHE A 180 -17.86 0.92 -2.57
C PHE A 180 -19.21 0.56 -3.21
N ALA A 181 -20.16 0.07 -2.40
CA ALA A 181 -21.49 -0.33 -2.86
C ALA A 181 -22.35 0.89 -3.29
N GLU A 182 -22.25 2.02 -2.58
CA GLU A 182 -22.96 3.26 -2.91
C GLU A 182 -22.52 3.86 -4.24
N HIS A 183 -21.26 3.68 -4.63
CA HIS A 183 -20.72 4.13 -5.91
C HIS A 183 -21.13 3.23 -7.10
N GLY A 184 -22.07 2.30 -6.89
CA GLY A 184 -22.67 1.48 -7.95
C GLY A 184 -21.87 0.25 -8.34
N ASN A 185 -20.78 -0.04 -7.62
CA ASN A 185 -19.97 -1.22 -7.82
C ASN A 185 -20.59 -2.40 -7.07
N ARG A 186 -20.72 -3.56 -7.73
CA ARG A 186 -21.35 -4.78 -7.19
C ARG A 186 -20.41 -5.96 -7.29
#